data_AF-A0A4P7UGP0-F1
#
_entry.id   AF-A0A4P7UGP0-F1
#
_cell.length_a   1.000
_cell.length_b   1.000
_cell.length_c   1.000
_cell.angle_alpha   90.00
_cell.angle_beta   90.00
_cell.angle_gamma   90.00
#
_symmetry.space_group_name_H-M   'P 1'
#
loop_
_entity.id
_entity.type
_entity.pdbx_description
1 polymer ?
#
loop_
_entity_poly.entity_id
_entity_poly.type
_entity_poly.pdbx_seq_one_letter_code
_entity_poly.pdbx_strand_id
1 'polypeptide(L)'
;MATPSLLRVQVTAQRRRLDVSLPAEVALWEFLPEVLRGLGWRHDHARTVLVTAAGRRLDPERGLHGQDVVDGDVLTVAHAQEHQPAVLRDDLIEAVHERARVVLPSWSDGAAARARVVAPLVLAGLVVAVLSTAPLPPLLVAVASSGTLGVLAVAAYVGRDGPTWGAVTTAWLAVACASSVGRSGALVLGLGAGDVGVVAALAAGAVGLVALLVHGAYWPLHLPPLVAVAVWTAAGALTVPVGVPRWEVLLVVLAGATLVSTAVPALTVGATVARNRGEPESTIDVERLDVDILTAHRLVLALHLAGSLLLLALVPYAVGGGALPVGALLVLGAVRLLRLRHQRTAAMVAAGLASALLTSAWLVLHVVLARPDWVPWVLAVALGAAVAVCLATALTGGARERAGAGAWWGWCGDAAEMVLVVVLPLTVTAALWWDRWFTW
;
A
#
# COMPACT_ATOMS: atom_id res chain seq x y z
N MET A 1 3.96 59.01 24.75
CA MET A 1 4.58 58.34 23.59
C MET A 1 5.69 57.47 24.14
N ALA A 2 5.50 56.16 24.18
CA ALA A 2 6.54 55.23 24.60
C ALA A 2 7.55 55.09 23.45
N THR A 3 8.82 55.35 23.71
CA THR A 3 9.90 55.10 22.76
C THR A 3 9.99 53.59 22.51
N PRO A 4 9.92 53.11 21.26
CA PRO A 4 10.08 51.68 20.99
C PRO A 4 11.48 51.26 21.44
N SER A 5 11.53 50.32 22.38
CA SER A 5 12.78 49.67 22.81
C SER A 5 13.34 48.91 21.60
N LEU A 6 14.58 49.22 21.22
CA LEU A 6 15.30 48.55 20.13
C LEU A 6 16.26 47.54 20.75
N LEU A 7 16.21 46.30 20.26
CA LEU A 7 17.14 45.23 20.63
C LEU A 7 18.15 45.01 19.49
N ARG A 8 19.44 45.03 19.80
CA ARG A 8 20.53 44.64 18.91
C ARG A 8 20.67 43.12 18.92
N VAL A 9 20.36 42.48 17.81
CA VAL A 9 20.49 41.03 17.66
C VAL A 9 21.30 40.70 16.41
N GLN A 10 22.01 39.58 16.46
CA GLN A 10 22.73 39.05 15.32
C GLN A 10 21.88 37.95 14.68
N VAL A 11 21.40 38.18 13.46
CA VAL A 11 20.62 37.18 12.73
C VAL A 11 21.53 36.45 11.74
N THR A 12 21.55 35.13 11.80
CA THR A 12 22.41 34.29 10.97
C THR A 12 21.59 33.34 10.13
N ALA A 13 22.04 33.10 8.90
CA ALA A 13 21.41 32.18 7.97
C ALA A 13 22.49 31.50 7.12
N GLN A 14 22.69 30.18 7.30
CA GLN A 14 23.74 29.40 6.65
C GLN A 14 25.15 30.03 6.76
N ARG A 15 25.58 30.80 5.75
CA ARG A 15 26.90 31.44 5.65
C ARG A 15 26.86 32.97 5.80
N ARG A 16 25.67 33.56 6.01
CA ARG A 16 25.48 35.01 6.13
C ARG A 16 25.08 35.38 7.55
N ARG A 17 25.57 36.53 7.99
CA ARG A 17 25.25 37.12 9.29
C ARG A 17 24.88 38.58 9.07
N LEU A 18 23.88 39.04 9.80
CA LEU A 18 23.35 40.39 9.72
C LEU A 18 23.06 40.88 11.14
N ASP A 19 23.79 41.91 11.55
CA ASP A 19 23.56 42.56 12.84
C ASP A 19 22.54 43.68 12.66
N VAL A 20 21.38 43.54 13.32
CA VAL A 20 20.24 44.46 13.16
C VAL A 20 19.74 44.91 14.51
N SER A 21 19.24 46.15 14.55
CA SER A 21 18.47 46.67 15.68
C SER A 21 17.00 46.49 15.36
N LEU A 22 16.32 45.60 16.08
CA LEU A 22 14.92 45.23 15.86
C LEU A 22 14.04 45.82 16.96
N PRO A 23 12.82 46.27 16.64
CA PRO A 23 11.87 46.72 17.65
C PRO A 23 11.44 45.54 18.54
N ALA A 24 11.60 45.70 19.85
CA ALA A 24 11.45 44.61 20.81
C ALA A 24 9.99 44.26 21.14
N GLU A 25 9.09 45.25 21.04
CA GLU A 25 7.67 45.13 21.38
C GLU A 25 6.78 44.82 20.17
N VAL A 26 7.30 44.98 18.95
CA VAL A 26 6.56 44.73 17.70
C VAL A 26 6.59 43.24 17.37
N ALA A 27 5.48 42.71 16.85
CA ALA A 27 5.38 41.31 16.48
C ALA A 27 6.39 40.96 15.37
N LEU A 28 7.04 39.80 15.52
CA LEU A 28 8.13 39.38 14.65
C LEU A 28 7.75 39.38 13.15
N TRP A 29 6.51 38.99 12.84
CA TRP A 29 6.03 38.86 11.45
C TRP A 29 6.06 40.17 10.66
N GLU A 30 6.03 41.32 11.32
CA GLU A 30 5.99 42.64 10.66
C GLU A 30 7.33 43.00 10.00
N PHE A 31 8.44 42.66 10.64
CA PHE A 31 9.80 43.01 10.17
C PHE A 31 10.60 41.80 9.67
N LEU A 32 10.17 40.57 9.97
CA LEU A 32 10.84 39.34 9.52
C LEU A 32 11.08 39.28 8.00
N PRO A 33 10.14 39.66 7.10
CA PRO A 33 10.40 39.63 5.65
C PRO A 33 11.57 40.52 5.22
N GLU A 34 11.76 41.65 5.91
CA GLU A 34 12.81 42.61 5.60
C GLU A 34 14.18 42.14 6.09
N VAL A 35 14.23 41.57 7.30
CA VAL A 35 15.44 40.92 7.85
C VAL A 35 15.90 39.77 6.95
N LEU A 36 14.97 38.94 6.47
CA LEU A 36 15.28 37.83 5.58
C LEU A 36 15.75 38.29 4.20
N ARG A 37 15.18 39.37 3.67
CA ARG A 37 15.65 40.00 2.44
C ARG A 37 17.10 40.49 2.58
N GLY A 38 17.46 41.09 3.71
CA GLY A 38 18.83 41.50 4.03
C GLY A 38 19.82 40.33 4.08
N LEU A 39 19.36 39.14 4.49
CA LEU A 39 20.15 37.91 4.49
C LEU A 39 20.20 37.23 3.12
N GLY A 40 19.41 37.67 2.14
CA GLY A 40 19.22 36.97 0.86
C GLY A 40 18.46 35.66 1.00
N TRP A 41 17.70 35.49 2.08
CA TRP A 41 16.88 34.32 2.37
C TRP A 41 15.47 34.52 1.82
N ARG A 42 14.93 33.53 1.10
CA ARG A 42 13.57 33.62 0.55
C ARG A 42 12.56 33.41 1.67
N HIS A 43 11.72 34.42 1.90
CA HIS A 43 10.69 34.35 2.93
C HIS A 43 9.54 33.43 2.50
N ASP A 44 9.17 32.50 3.39
CA ASP A 44 7.97 31.68 3.32
C ASP A 44 7.33 31.68 4.71
N HIS A 45 6.21 32.37 4.85
CA HIS A 45 5.51 32.54 6.13
C HIS A 45 5.13 31.20 6.80
N ALA A 46 4.93 30.13 6.01
CA ALA A 46 4.57 28.82 6.55
C ALA A 46 5.79 27.98 6.97
N ARG A 47 6.99 28.34 6.52
CA ARG A 47 8.17 27.45 6.60
C ARG A 47 9.41 28.09 7.21
N THR A 48 9.45 29.41 7.42
CA THR A 48 10.62 30.09 7.99
C THR A 48 10.39 30.44 9.45
N VAL A 49 11.37 30.11 10.30
CA VAL A 49 11.33 30.36 11.74
C VAL A 49 12.64 30.97 12.21
N LEU A 50 12.57 31.85 13.22
CA LEU A 50 13.75 32.27 13.97
C LEU A 50 13.91 31.40 15.20
N VAL A 51 15.15 31.02 15.48
CA VAL A 51 15.51 30.18 16.61
C VAL A 51 16.61 30.85 17.40
N THR A 52 16.50 30.87 18.72
CA THR A 52 17.59 31.36 19.58
C THR A 52 18.79 30.42 19.56
N ALA A 53 19.95 30.88 20.04
CA ALA A 53 21.13 30.02 20.22
C ALA A 53 20.87 28.79 21.12
N ALA A 54 19.87 28.86 22.01
CA ALA A 54 19.43 27.76 22.86
C ALA A 54 18.48 26.77 22.15
N GLY A 55 18.23 26.93 20.84
CA GLY A 55 17.36 26.04 20.06
C GLY A 55 15.86 26.29 20.23
N ARG A 56 15.46 27.36 20.93
CA ARG A 56 14.05 27.72 21.13
C ARG A 56 13.51 28.47 19.90
N ARG A 57 12.42 27.95 19.32
CA ARG A 57 11.70 28.62 18.23
C ARG A 57 10.96 29.85 18.77
N LEU A 58 11.10 30.97 18.08
CA LEU A 58 10.34 32.18 18.33
C LEU A 58 8.97 32.11 17.64
N ASP A 59 7.94 32.52 18.37
CA ASP A 59 6.57 32.75 17.92
C ASP A 59 6.51 34.03 17.08
N PRO A 60 6.08 33.93 15.80
CA PRO A 60 6.04 35.08 14.91
C PRO A 60 5.00 36.14 15.30
N GLU A 61 3.97 35.78 16.09
CA GLU A 61 2.90 36.70 16.50
C GLU A 61 3.27 37.56 17.72
N ARG A 62 4.41 37.25 18.37
CA ARG A 62 4.87 37.94 19.58
C ARG A 62 6.11 38.79 19.31
N GLY A 63 6.28 39.83 20.12
CA GLY A 63 7.52 40.63 20.16
C GLY A 63 8.69 39.88 20.78
N LEU A 64 9.90 40.38 20.55
CA LEU A 64 11.15 39.78 21.04
C LEU A 64 11.27 39.83 22.57
N HIS A 65 10.82 40.92 23.22
CA HIS A 65 10.85 41.04 24.68
C HIS A 65 9.96 40.01 25.38
N GLY A 66 8.78 39.72 24.82
CA GLY A 66 7.85 38.72 25.35
C GLY A 66 8.30 37.27 25.17
N GLN A 67 9.49 37.07 24.60
CA GLN A 67 10.07 35.77 24.26
C GLN A 67 11.50 35.63 24.79
N ASP A 68 11.85 36.39 25.83
CA ASP A 68 13.15 36.46 26.51
C ASP A 68 14.36 36.58 25.58
N VAL A 69 14.22 37.35 24.49
CA VAL A 69 15.37 37.72 23.64
C VAL A 69 16.01 38.98 24.22
N VAL A 70 17.32 38.94 24.44
CA VAL A 70 18.10 40.03 25.01
C VAL A 70 19.07 40.62 24.01
N ASP A 71 19.58 41.82 24.34
CA ASP A 71 20.59 42.50 23.55
C ASP A 71 21.85 41.64 23.40
N GLY A 72 22.30 41.47 22.16
CA GLY A 72 23.45 40.65 21.79
C GLY A 72 23.12 39.21 21.43
N ASP A 73 21.85 38.79 21.50
CA ASP A 73 21.46 37.42 21.16
C ASP A 73 21.69 37.10 19.69
N VAL A 74 22.13 35.86 19.46
CA VAL A 74 22.28 35.28 18.13
C VAL A 74 21.00 34.49 17.79
N LEU A 75 20.32 34.96 16.75
CA LEU A 75 19.15 34.32 16.17
C LEU A 75 19.55 33.60 14.89
N THR A 76 19.07 32.38 14.70
CA THR A 76 19.32 31.58 13.51
C THR A 76 18.03 31.45 12.71
N VAL A 77 18.08 31.77 11.43
CA VAL A 77 17.01 31.49 10.48
C VAL A 77 17.10 30.02 10.11
N ALA A 78 16.02 29.28 10.32
CA ALA A 78 15.90 27.89 9.94
C ALA A 78 14.58 27.62 9.23
N HIS A 79 14.53 26.53 8.46
CA HIS A 79 13.24 26.00 8.05
C HIS A 79 12.56 25.32 9.24
N ALA A 80 11.24 25.49 9.38
CA ALA A 80 10.44 24.89 10.45
C ALA A 80 10.58 23.36 10.54
N GLN A 81 10.97 22.70 9.43
CA GLN A 81 11.24 21.27 9.38
C GLN A 81 12.67 20.90 9.86
N GLU A 82 13.63 21.82 9.78
CA GLU A 82 15.02 21.61 10.19
C GLU A 82 15.24 21.78 11.70
N HIS A 83 14.34 22.52 12.36
CA HIS A 83 14.36 22.76 13.81
C HIS A 83 13.16 22.12 14.51
N GLN A 84 13.01 20.81 14.33
CA GLN A 84 12.34 20.01 15.36
C GLN A 84 13.39 19.70 16.43
N PRO A 85 13.12 20.01 17.72
CA PRO A 85 14.06 19.66 18.79
C PRO A 85 14.40 18.16 18.68
N ALA A 86 15.65 17.79 18.94
CA ALA A 86 16.03 16.39 19.02
C ALA A 86 15.23 15.74 20.16
N VAL A 87 14.16 15.07 19.75
CA VAL A 87 13.18 14.40 20.57
C VAL A 87 13.88 13.14 21.08
N LEU A 88 14.66 13.26 22.17
CA LEU A 88 15.27 12.11 22.85
C LEU A 88 14.13 11.31 23.47
N ARG A 89 13.93 10.06 23.02
CA ARG A 89 12.78 9.22 23.37
C ARG A 89 13.23 7.93 24.01
N ASP A 90 12.65 7.68 25.17
CA ASP A 90 12.97 6.53 26.02
C ASP A 90 12.28 5.25 25.53
N ASP A 91 11.22 5.36 24.72
CA ASP A 91 10.50 4.23 24.13
C ASP A 91 10.74 4.10 22.62
N LEU A 92 11.32 2.98 22.23
CA LEU A 92 11.54 2.58 20.84
C LEU A 92 10.21 2.50 20.06
N ILE A 93 9.12 2.02 20.67
CA ILE A 93 7.83 1.85 19.99
C ILE A 93 7.26 3.22 19.58
N GLU A 94 7.34 4.21 20.47
CA GLU A 94 6.89 5.58 20.17
C GLU A 94 7.78 6.21 19.08
N ALA A 95 9.10 6.00 19.15
CA ALA A 95 10.03 6.47 18.13
C ALA A 95 9.73 5.86 16.74
N VAL A 96 9.45 4.55 16.66
CA VAL A 96 9.05 3.89 15.41
C VAL A 96 7.74 4.45 14.88
N HIS A 97 6.73 4.65 15.74
CA HIS A 97 5.41 5.10 15.31
C HIS A 97 5.45 6.53 14.76
N GLU A 98 6.19 7.44 15.42
CA GLU A 98 6.36 8.81 14.95
C GLU A 98 7.20 8.87 13.68
N ARG A 99 8.31 8.12 13.63
CA ARG A 99 9.17 8.08 12.44
C ARG A 99 8.42 7.52 11.22
N ALA A 100 7.59 6.51 11.42
CA ALA A 100 6.74 5.97 10.37
C ALA A 100 5.79 7.02 9.77
N ARG A 101 5.30 8.00 10.54
CA ARG A 101 4.46 9.10 10.00
C ARG A 101 5.22 10.01 9.04
N VAL A 102 6.51 10.21 9.29
CA VAL A 102 7.37 11.05 8.45
C VAL A 102 7.77 10.30 7.17
N VAL A 103 8.20 9.04 7.31
CA VAL A 103 8.72 8.22 6.20
C VAL A 103 7.62 7.72 5.28
N LEU A 104 6.40 7.50 5.79
CA LEU A 104 5.24 7.03 5.03
C LEU A 104 4.17 8.13 4.97
N PRO A 105 4.36 9.18 4.15
CA PRO A 105 3.43 10.29 4.08
C PRO A 105 2.03 9.86 3.62
N SER A 106 1.02 10.57 4.09
CA SER A 106 -0.37 10.44 3.63
C SER A 106 -0.50 10.83 2.14
N TRP A 107 -1.70 10.62 1.58
CA TRP A 107 -2.00 10.88 0.17
C TRP A 107 -1.47 12.23 -0.31
N SER A 108 -0.73 12.21 -1.42
CA SER A 108 -0.10 13.38 -2.05
C SER A 108 -0.32 13.38 -3.57
N ASP A 109 -0.08 14.51 -4.23
CA ASP A 109 -0.28 14.66 -5.68
C ASP A 109 0.53 13.66 -6.52
N GLY A 110 1.67 13.19 -6.00
CA GLY A 110 2.47 12.11 -6.62
C GLY A 110 1.76 10.76 -6.67
N ALA A 111 0.67 10.55 -5.93
CA ALA A 111 -0.18 9.36 -6.04
C ALA A 111 -0.92 9.30 -7.38
N ALA A 112 -1.38 10.44 -7.90
CA ALA A 112 -2.08 10.51 -9.19
C ALA A 112 -1.14 10.18 -10.36
N ALA A 113 0.11 10.66 -10.31
CA ALA A 113 1.12 10.32 -11.31
C ALA A 113 1.45 8.82 -11.33
N ARG A 114 1.56 8.18 -10.16
CA ARG A 114 1.75 6.73 -10.04
C ARG A 114 0.57 5.94 -10.61
N ALA A 115 -0.66 6.37 -10.33
CA ALA A 115 -1.86 5.72 -10.85
C ALA A 115 -1.92 5.72 -12.39
N ARG A 116 -1.45 6.79 -13.06
CA ARG A 116 -1.40 6.88 -14.53
C ARG A 116 -0.53 5.81 -15.18
N VAL A 117 0.51 5.32 -14.50
CA VAL A 117 1.40 4.27 -15.00
C VAL A 117 0.88 2.88 -14.61
N VAL A 118 0.39 2.73 -13.39
CA VAL A 118 -0.08 1.43 -12.87
C VAL A 118 -1.37 0.98 -13.56
N ALA A 119 -2.35 1.87 -13.75
CA ALA A 119 -3.65 1.53 -14.34
C ALA A 119 -3.58 0.88 -15.73
N PRO A 120 -2.89 1.46 -16.74
CA PRO A 120 -2.82 0.84 -18.07
C PRO A 120 -2.07 -0.49 -18.06
N LEU A 121 -1.06 -0.67 -17.20
CA LEU A 121 -0.33 -1.93 -17.08
C LEU A 121 -1.16 -3.03 -16.42
N VAL A 122 -1.99 -2.68 -15.43
CA VAL A 122 -2.96 -3.62 -14.85
C VAL A 122 -4.01 -4.02 -15.87
N LEU A 123 -4.52 -3.06 -16.66
CA LEU A 123 -5.46 -3.35 -17.75
C LEU A 123 -4.82 -4.25 -18.81
N ALA A 124 -3.57 -3.97 -19.21
CA ALA A 124 -2.83 -4.83 -20.14
C ALA A 124 -2.64 -6.25 -19.57
N GLY A 125 -2.33 -6.38 -18.28
CA GLY A 125 -2.23 -7.67 -17.60
C GLY A 125 -3.56 -8.43 -17.60
N LEU A 126 -4.69 -7.74 -17.41
CA LEU A 126 -6.02 -8.34 -17.48
C LEU A 126 -6.34 -8.80 -18.91
N VAL A 127 -6.00 -8.01 -19.93
CA VAL A 127 -6.16 -8.40 -21.33
C VAL A 127 -5.32 -9.64 -21.64
N VAL A 128 -4.07 -9.72 -21.18
CA VAL A 128 -3.22 -10.90 -21.32
C VAL A 128 -3.86 -12.12 -20.63
N ALA A 129 -4.38 -11.96 -19.41
CA ALA A 129 -5.07 -13.03 -18.69
C ALA A 129 -6.31 -13.52 -19.45
N VAL A 130 -7.10 -12.63 -20.03
CA VAL A 130 -8.26 -12.99 -20.86
C VAL A 130 -7.83 -13.69 -22.15
N LEU A 131 -6.84 -13.15 -22.86
CA LEU A 131 -6.34 -13.75 -24.10
C LEU A 131 -5.69 -15.12 -23.87
N SER A 132 -5.17 -15.37 -22.66
CA SER A 132 -4.58 -16.65 -22.28
C SER A 132 -5.57 -17.82 -22.29
N THR A 133 -6.89 -17.58 -22.33
CA THR A 133 -7.89 -18.65 -22.44
C THR A 133 -7.95 -19.28 -23.82
N ALA A 134 -7.49 -18.59 -24.87
CA ALA A 134 -7.44 -19.10 -26.23
C ALA A 134 -6.08 -19.79 -26.52
N PRO A 135 -6.07 -20.96 -27.19
CA PRO A 135 -4.83 -21.58 -27.63
C PRO A 135 -4.17 -20.73 -28.73
N LEU A 136 -2.89 -20.40 -28.57
CA LEU A 136 -2.11 -19.69 -29.58
C LEU A 136 -1.47 -20.69 -30.56
N PRO A 137 -1.44 -20.38 -31.88
CA PRO A 137 -0.67 -21.15 -32.84
C PRO A 137 0.84 -21.05 -32.56
N PRO A 138 1.67 -22.03 -32.99
CA PRO A 138 3.09 -22.12 -32.63
C PRO A 138 3.91 -20.85 -32.94
N LEU A 139 3.65 -20.22 -34.09
CA LEU A 139 4.30 -18.97 -34.48
C LEU A 139 4.02 -17.83 -33.48
N LEU A 140 2.77 -17.70 -33.02
CA LEU A 140 2.40 -16.67 -32.06
C LEU A 140 2.97 -16.96 -30.67
N VAL A 141 3.17 -18.23 -30.29
CA VAL A 141 3.88 -18.59 -29.06
C VAL A 141 5.32 -18.09 -29.12
N ALA A 142 6.05 -18.31 -30.23
CA ALA A 142 7.42 -17.83 -30.38
C ALA A 142 7.51 -16.30 -30.32
N VAL A 143 6.61 -15.60 -31.01
CA VAL A 143 6.53 -14.12 -30.98
C VAL A 143 6.21 -13.61 -29.57
N ALA A 144 5.26 -14.24 -28.88
CA ALA A 144 4.88 -13.87 -27.51
C ALA A 144 5.98 -14.16 -26.48
N SER A 145 6.77 -15.24 -26.66
CA SER A 145 7.97 -15.50 -25.86
C SER A 145 8.99 -14.37 -25.97
N SER A 146 9.31 -13.95 -27.20
CA SER A 146 10.21 -12.83 -27.46
C SER A 146 9.67 -11.51 -26.89
N GLY A 147 8.37 -11.28 -27.04
CA GLY A 147 7.69 -10.13 -26.44
C GLY A 147 7.78 -10.12 -24.91
N THR A 148 7.65 -11.28 -24.26
CA THR A 148 7.78 -11.43 -22.80
C THR A 148 9.19 -11.05 -22.32
N LEU A 149 10.23 -11.51 -23.02
CA LEU A 149 11.61 -11.11 -22.74
C LEU A 149 11.83 -9.61 -22.97
N GLY A 150 11.22 -9.04 -24.01
CA GLY A 150 11.23 -7.61 -24.26
C GLY A 150 10.60 -6.80 -23.11
N VAL A 151 9.44 -7.21 -22.61
CA VAL A 151 8.78 -6.56 -21.45
C VAL A 151 9.67 -6.65 -20.21
N LEU A 152 10.32 -7.80 -19.97
CA LEU A 152 11.26 -7.95 -18.86
C LEU A 152 12.49 -7.04 -19.01
N ALA A 153 13.03 -6.89 -20.22
CA ALA A 153 14.13 -5.98 -20.49
C ALA A 153 13.73 -4.51 -20.28
N VAL A 154 12.51 -4.13 -20.66
CA VAL A 154 11.96 -2.79 -20.37
C VAL A 154 11.82 -2.58 -18.87
N ALA A 155 11.34 -3.58 -18.12
CA ALA A 155 11.27 -3.49 -16.65
C ALA A 155 12.65 -3.23 -16.05
N ALA A 156 13.67 -3.99 -16.46
CA ALA A 156 15.05 -3.82 -16.04
C ALA A 156 15.61 -2.43 -16.39
N TYR A 157 15.33 -1.94 -17.60
CA TYR A 157 15.76 -0.63 -18.06
C TYR A 157 15.11 0.51 -17.25
N VAL A 158 13.80 0.44 -17.01
CA VAL A 158 13.06 1.43 -16.22
C VAL A 158 13.48 1.42 -14.74
N GLY A 159 13.92 0.26 -14.23
CA GLY A 159 14.40 0.10 -12.86
C GLY A 159 15.87 0.46 -12.64
N ARG A 160 16.64 0.75 -13.70
CA ARG A 160 18.11 0.89 -13.64
C ARG A 160 18.58 2.06 -12.76
N ASP A 161 17.85 3.17 -12.80
CA ASP A 161 18.22 4.42 -12.11
C ASP A 161 17.63 4.49 -10.69
N GLY A 162 16.87 3.47 -10.26
CA GLY A 162 16.34 3.36 -8.91
C GLY A 162 14.88 2.92 -8.81
N PRO A 163 14.27 3.06 -7.60
CA PRO A 163 12.90 2.64 -7.30
C PRO A 163 11.89 3.27 -8.22
N THR A 164 11.22 2.48 -9.06
CA THR A 164 10.01 2.95 -9.74
C THR A 164 8.91 1.92 -9.71
N TRP A 165 7.68 2.38 -9.47
CA TRP A 165 6.49 1.54 -9.62
C TRP A 165 6.33 1.04 -11.04
N GLY A 166 6.80 1.80 -12.04
CA GLY A 166 6.80 1.38 -13.44
C GLY A 166 7.62 0.11 -13.69
N ALA A 167 8.83 0.00 -13.12
CA ALA A 167 9.64 -1.21 -13.22
C ALA A 167 8.95 -2.42 -12.59
N VAL A 168 8.39 -2.26 -11.38
CA VAL A 168 7.68 -3.32 -10.65
C VAL A 168 6.46 -3.82 -11.43
N THR A 169 5.59 -2.91 -11.89
CA THR A 169 4.38 -3.30 -12.62
C THR A 169 4.67 -3.87 -13.99
N THR A 170 5.72 -3.40 -14.67
CA THR A 170 6.17 -3.97 -15.95
C THR A 170 6.73 -5.38 -15.74
N ALA A 171 7.47 -5.62 -14.64
CA ALA A 171 7.90 -6.96 -14.28
C ALA A 171 6.72 -7.89 -13.97
N TRP A 172 5.68 -7.42 -13.28
CA TRP A 172 4.47 -8.23 -13.05
C TRP A 172 3.75 -8.57 -14.36
N LEU A 173 3.68 -7.62 -15.30
CA LEU A 173 3.16 -7.89 -16.64
C LEU A 173 3.98 -8.97 -17.35
N ALA A 174 5.32 -8.93 -17.25
CA ALA A 174 6.17 -9.97 -17.81
C ALA A 174 5.86 -11.36 -17.21
N VAL A 175 5.59 -11.44 -15.89
CA VAL A 175 5.19 -12.71 -15.25
C VAL A 175 3.86 -13.23 -15.79
N ALA A 176 2.85 -12.36 -15.97
CA ALA A 176 1.57 -12.74 -16.54
C ALA A 176 1.70 -13.21 -18.00
N CYS A 177 2.52 -12.52 -18.80
CA CYS A 177 2.86 -12.93 -20.16
C CYS A 177 3.56 -14.29 -20.18
N ALA A 178 4.55 -14.50 -19.30
CA ALA A 178 5.28 -15.77 -19.19
C ALA A 178 4.37 -16.94 -18.85
N SER A 179 3.43 -16.76 -17.92
CA SER A 179 2.41 -17.77 -17.61
C SER A 179 1.57 -18.14 -18.84
N SER A 180 1.15 -17.14 -19.60
CA SER A 180 0.29 -17.31 -20.78
C SER A 180 1.01 -18.00 -21.94
N VAL A 181 2.28 -17.62 -22.16
CA VAL A 181 3.18 -18.24 -23.14
C VAL A 181 3.51 -19.67 -22.73
N GLY A 182 3.84 -19.92 -21.46
CA GLY A 182 4.12 -21.26 -20.94
C GLY A 182 2.93 -22.20 -21.11
N ARG A 183 1.71 -21.73 -20.79
CA ARG A 183 0.47 -22.48 -21.04
C ARG A 183 0.29 -22.82 -22.52
N SER A 184 0.43 -21.83 -23.39
CA SER A 184 0.23 -22.00 -24.84
C SER A 184 1.29 -22.92 -25.45
N GLY A 185 2.55 -22.79 -25.03
CA GLY A 185 3.64 -23.67 -25.44
C GLY A 185 3.40 -25.11 -25.01
N ALA A 186 2.91 -25.34 -23.78
CA ALA A 186 2.56 -26.67 -23.31
C ALA A 186 1.43 -27.32 -24.13
N LEU A 187 0.40 -26.54 -24.50
CA LEU A 187 -0.68 -27.02 -25.37
C LEU A 187 -0.17 -27.38 -26.77
N VAL A 188 0.72 -26.57 -27.35
CA VAL A 188 1.36 -26.85 -28.65
C VAL A 188 2.19 -28.14 -28.61
N LEU A 189 2.84 -28.42 -27.48
CA LEU A 189 3.61 -29.64 -27.25
C LEU A 189 2.72 -30.88 -26.97
N GLY A 190 1.39 -30.72 -26.93
CA GLY A 190 0.46 -31.81 -26.67
C GLY A 190 0.48 -32.31 -25.22
N LEU A 191 0.93 -31.47 -24.27
CA LEU A 191 0.97 -31.84 -22.86
C LEU A 191 -0.44 -31.95 -22.24
N GLY A 192 -0.58 -32.83 -21.26
CA GLY A 192 -1.84 -33.00 -20.53
C GLY A 192 -2.20 -31.77 -19.69
N ALA A 193 -3.48 -31.63 -19.33
CA ALA A 193 -3.98 -30.46 -18.58
C ALA A 193 -3.24 -30.21 -17.24
N GLY A 194 -2.76 -31.27 -16.59
CA GLY A 194 -1.92 -31.16 -15.38
C GLY A 194 -0.58 -30.50 -15.69
N ASP A 195 0.13 -31.00 -16.70
CA ASP A 195 1.45 -30.53 -17.13
C ASP A 195 1.40 -29.11 -17.69
N VAL A 196 0.33 -28.75 -18.39
CA VAL A 196 0.09 -27.38 -18.88
C VAL A 196 0.10 -26.36 -17.75
N GLY A 197 -0.53 -26.67 -16.62
CA GLY A 197 -0.51 -25.82 -15.44
C GLY A 197 0.88 -25.69 -14.82
N VAL A 198 1.63 -26.79 -14.77
CA VAL A 198 3.00 -26.82 -14.23
C VAL A 198 3.94 -25.98 -15.10
N VAL A 199 3.91 -26.14 -16.42
CA VAL A 199 4.77 -25.38 -17.34
C VAL A 199 4.45 -23.87 -17.28
N ALA A 200 3.17 -23.50 -17.22
CA ALA A 200 2.76 -22.11 -17.03
C ALA A 200 3.31 -21.52 -15.71
N ALA A 201 3.19 -22.26 -14.61
CA ALA A 201 3.70 -21.84 -13.31
C ALA A 201 5.24 -21.73 -13.30
N LEU A 202 5.95 -22.68 -13.91
CA LEU A 202 7.42 -22.63 -14.02
C LEU A 202 7.89 -21.44 -14.85
N ALA A 203 7.23 -21.14 -15.98
CA ALA A 203 7.55 -19.97 -16.80
C ALA A 203 7.33 -18.66 -16.03
N ALA A 204 6.19 -18.55 -15.33
CA ALA A 204 5.88 -17.40 -14.48
C ALA A 204 6.89 -17.25 -13.33
N GLY A 205 7.23 -18.36 -12.65
CA GLY A 205 8.19 -18.40 -11.56
C GLY A 205 9.60 -18.02 -12.01
N ALA A 206 10.06 -18.53 -13.15
CA ALA A 206 11.37 -18.19 -13.72
C ALA A 206 11.48 -16.69 -14.02
N VAL A 207 10.49 -16.10 -14.71
CA VAL A 207 10.50 -14.65 -15.01
C VAL A 207 10.38 -13.81 -13.74
N GLY A 208 9.58 -14.24 -12.76
CA GLY A 208 9.47 -13.58 -11.47
C GLY A 208 10.78 -13.59 -10.68
N LEU A 209 11.51 -14.71 -10.70
CA LEU A 209 12.82 -14.85 -10.05
C LEU A 209 13.87 -13.98 -10.75
N VAL A 210 13.88 -13.93 -12.08
CA VAL A 210 14.78 -13.03 -12.82
C VAL A 210 14.46 -11.57 -12.48
N ALA A 211 13.18 -11.18 -12.45
CA ALA A 211 12.80 -9.82 -12.06
C ALA A 211 13.23 -9.47 -10.63
N LEU A 212 13.13 -10.42 -9.70
CA LEU A 212 13.59 -10.31 -8.31
C LEU A 212 15.11 -10.10 -8.24
N LEU A 213 15.89 -10.85 -9.02
CA LEU A 213 17.36 -10.75 -9.06
C LEU A 213 17.81 -9.41 -9.67
N VAL A 214 17.13 -8.96 -10.73
CA VAL A 214 17.45 -7.69 -11.42
C VAL A 214 17.14 -6.48 -10.53
N HIS A 215 16.09 -6.55 -9.71
CA HIS A 215 15.61 -5.43 -8.89
C HIS A 215 15.77 -5.71 -7.38
N GLY A 216 16.90 -6.28 -6.95
CA GLY A 216 17.10 -6.75 -5.57
C GLY A 216 16.78 -5.73 -4.46
N ALA A 217 16.92 -4.43 -4.72
CA ALA A 217 16.52 -3.36 -3.80
C ALA A 217 15.00 -3.30 -3.49
N TYR A 218 14.16 -3.88 -4.35
CA TYR A 218 12.69 -3.94 -4.24
C TYR A 218 12.17 -5.35 -4.08
N TRP A 219 12.99 -6.26 -3.58
CA TRP A 219 12.65 -7.67 -3.49
C TRP A 219 11.26 -7.95 -2.90
N PRO A 220 10.74 -7.21 -1.87
CA PRO A 220 9.41 -7.48 -1.35
C PRO A 220 8.30 -7.23 -2.38
N LEU A 221 8.45 -6.22 -3.25
CA LEU A 221 7.44 -5.86 -4.26
C LEU A 221 7.38 -6.83 -5.44
N HIS A 222 8.39 -7.70 -5.60
CA HIS A 222 8.37 -8.78 -6.60
C HIS A 222 7.81 -10.09 -6.02
N LEU A 223 7.59 -10.18 -4.71
CA LEU A 223 6.95 -11.34 -4.07
C LEU A 223 5.50 -11.60 -4.50
N PRO A 224 4.62 -10.62 -4.75
CA PRO A 224 3.20 -10.90 -4.98
C PRO A 224 2.92 -11.94 -6.08
N PRO A 225 3.44 -11.79 -7.31
CA PRO A 225 3.22 -12.81 -8.34
C PRO A 225 3.92 -14.14 -8.02
N LEU A 226 5.10 -14.12 -7.37
CA LEU A 226 5.82 -15.33 -6.97
C LEU A 226 5.06 -16.14 -5.91
N VAL A 227 4.50 -15.46 -4.90
CA VAL A 227 3.68 -16.08 -3.86
C VAL A 227 2.39 -16.64 -4.47
N ALA A 228 1.75 -15.90 -5.38
CA ALA A 228 0.56 -16.38 -6.07
C ALA A 228 0.85 -17.67 -6.87
N VAL A 229 1.94 -17.68 -7.65
CA VAL A 229 2.40 -18.86 -8.41
C VAL A 229 2.74 -20.02 -7.47
N ALA A 230 3.49 -19.77 -6.39
CA ALA A 230 3.89 -20.80 -5.44
C ALA A 230 2.68 -21.43 -4.75
N VAL A 231 1.72 -20.62 -4.28
CA VAL A 231 0.50 -21.09 -3.61
C VAL A 231 -0.38 -21.88 -4.58
N TRP A 232 -0.55 -21.41 -5.82
CA TRP A 232 -1.29 -22.16 -6.85
C TRP A 232 -0.63 -23.49 -7.19
N THR A 233 0.70 -23.50 -7.32
CA THR A 233 1.47 -24.71 -7.61
C THR A 233 1.39 -25.70 -6.45
N ALA A 234 1.52 -25.22 -5.21
CA ALA A 234 1.38 -26.04 -4.01
C ALA A 234 -0.04 -26.60 -3.87
N ALA A 235 -1.07 -25.78 -4.10
CA ALA A 235 -2.46 -26.25 -4.13
C ALA A 235 -2.62 -27.34 -5.19
N GLY A 236 -2.13 -27.12 -6.41
CA GLY A 236 -2.13 -28.12 -7.49
C GLY A 236 -1.43 -29.43 -7.11
N ALA A 237 -0.25 -29.35 -6.51
CA ALA A 237 0.52 -30.51 -6.06
C ALA A 237 -0.18 -31.30 -4.94
N LEU A 238 -0.90 -30.62 -4.04
CA LEU A 238 -1.71 -31.25 -2.99
C LEU A 238 -2.97 -31.92 -3.53
N THR A 239 -3.56 -31.37 -4.61
CA THR A 239 -4.80 -31.92 -5.17
C THR A 239 -4.64 -33.27 -5.84
N VAL A 240 -3.48 -33.54 -6.46
CA VAL A 240 -3.23 -34.79 -7.19
C VAL A 240 -3.24 -36.03 -6.27
N PRO A 241 -2.53 -36.06 -5.12
CA PRO A 241 -2.52 -37.22 -4.24
C PRO A 241 -3.74 -37.31 -3.31
N VAL A 242 -4.34 -36.17 -2.90
CA VAL A 242 -5.42 -36.16 -1.88
C VAL A 242 -6.82 -36.15 -2.50
N GLY A 243 -6.96 -35.80 -3.78
CA GLY A 243 -8.25 -35.72 -4.47
C GLY A 243 -9.14 -34.54 -4.03
N VAL A 244 -8.63 -33.63 -3.21
CA VAL A 244 -9.31 -32.39 -2.81
C VAL A 244 -9.26 -31.41 -3.99
N PRO A 245 -10.35 -30.69 -4.33
CA PRO A 245 -10.32 -29.74 -5.41
C PRO A 245 -9.48 -28.48 -5.09
N ARG A 246 -8.82 -27.93 -6.11
CA ARG A 246 -7.78 -26.88 -5.94
C ARG A 246 -8.31 -25.62 -5.25
N TRP A 247 -9.55 -25.27 -5.55
CA TRP A 247 -10.18 -24.06 -5.03
C TRP A 247 -10.44 -24.14 -3.51
N GLU A 248 -10.69 -25.34 -2.95
CA GLU A 248 -10.87 -25.54 -1.51
C GLU A 248 -9.58 -25.19 -0.76
N VAL A 249 -8.44 -25.72 -1.22
CA VAL A 249 -7.12 -25.46 -0.64
C VAL A 249 -6.81 -23.96 -0.69
N LEU A 250 -7.06 -23.32 -1.83
CA LEU A 250 -6.83 -21.89 -2.01
C LEU A 250 -7.72 -21.02 -1.12
N LEU A 251 -8.98 -21.38 -0.96
CA LEU A 251 -9.91 -20.67 -0.08
C LEU A 251 -9.43 -20.73 1.37
N VAL A 252 -8.99 -21.90 1.84
CA VAL A 252 -8.45 -22.09 3.20
C VAL A 252 -7.15 -21.30 3.38
N VAL A 253 -6.21 -21.42 2.44
CA VAL A 253 -4.93 -20.67 2.50
C VAL A 253 -5.18 -19.18 2.52
N LEU A 254 -6.09 -18.67 1.70
CA LEU A 254 -6.38 -17.24 1.60
C LEU A 254 -7.14 -16.70 2.82
N ALA A 255 -8.07 -17.47 3.38
CA ALA A 255 -8.74 -17.15 4.63
C ALA A 255 -7.73 -17.11 5.79
N GLY A 256 -6.88 -18.14 5.91
CA GLY A 256 -5.80 -18.20 6.89
C GLY A 256 -4.82 -17.04 6.75
N ALA A 257 -4.36 -16.75 5.53
CA ALA A 257 -3.47 -15.62 5.26
C ALA A 257 -4.11 -14.27 5.62
N THR A 258 -5.41 -14.11 5.37
CA THR A 258 -6.15 -12.89 5.73
C THR A 258 -6.26 -12.72 7.25
N LEU A 259 -6.47 -13.82 7.99
CA LEU A 259 -6.47 -13.81 9.45
C LEU A 259 -5.07 -13.55 10.02
N VAL A 260 -4.03 -14.18 9.47
CA VAL A 260 -2.63 -14.02 9.92
C VAL A 260 -2.08 -12.63 9.57
N SER A 261 -2.56 -12.00 8.49
CA SER A 261 -2.08 -10.68 8.03
C SER A 261 -2.21 -9.58 9.08
N THR A 262 -3.10 -9.73 10.07
CA THR A 262 -3.24 -8.79 11.19
C THR A 262 -2.06 -8.85 12.16
N ALA A 263 -1.43 -10.00 12.30
CA ALA A 263 -0.31 -10.19 13.20
C ALA A 263 1.00 -9.68 12.59
N VAL A 264 1.09 -9.56 11.26
CA VAL A 264 2.33 -9.23 10.54
C VAL A 264 2.97 -7.93 11.02
N PRO A 265 2.24 -6.78 11.14
CA PRO A 265 2.85 -5.55 11.65
C PRO A 265 3.41 -5.70 13.07
N ALA A 266 2.66 -6.37 13.96
CA ALA A 266 3.08 -6.60 15.34
C ALA A 266 4.31 -7.53 15.41
N LEU A 267 4.38 -8.55 14.56
CA LEU A 267 5.54 -9.45 14.45
C LEU A 267 6.77 -8.71 13.90
N THR A 268 6.60 -7.82 12.92
CA THR A 268 7.71 -7.03 12.37
C THR A 268 8.27 -6.03 13.38
N VAL A 269 7.41 -5.30 14.10
CA VAL A 269 7.85 -4.39 15.16
C VAL A 269 8.42 -5.18 16.35
N GLY A 270 7.83 -6.32 16.70
CA GLY A 270 8.37 -7.20 17.73
C GLY A 270 9.78 -7.72 17.39
N ALA A 271 10.03 -8.04 16.12
CA ALA A 271 11.33 -8.52 15.65
C ALA A 271 12.39 -7.41 15.65
N THR A 272 12.06 -6.18 15.26
CA THR A 272 12.99 -5.05 15.33
C THR A 272 13.31 -4.68 16.78
N VAL A 273 12.30 -4.65 17.65
CA VAL A 273 12.48 -4.39 19.08
C VAL A 273 13.33 -5.50 19.74
N ALA A 274 13.10 -6.76 19.42
CA ALA A 274 13.87 -7.89 19.99
C ALA A 274 15.35 -7.86 19.58
N ARG A 275 15.67 -7.42 18.36
CA ARG A 275 17.06 -7.27 17.90
C ARG A 275 17.79 -6.13 18.62
N ASN A 276 17.14 -4.99 18.82
CA ASN A 276 17.77 -3.83 19.48
C ASN A 276 17.99 -4.03 20.98
N ARG A 277 17.23 -4.91 21.65
CA ARG A 277 17.44 -5.22 23.09
C ARG A 277 18.76 -5.96 23.38
N GLY A 278 19.42 -6.52 22.37
CA GLY A 278 20.67 -7.25 22.53
C GLY A 278 21.92 -6.36 22.62
N GLU A 279 21.82 -5.07 22.31
CA GLU A 279 22.95 -4.14 22.30
C GLU A 279 22.88 -3.21 23.52
N PRO A 280 23.85 -3.26 24.45
CA PRO A 280 23.91 -2.34 25.57
C PRO A 280 24.35 -0.96 25.06
N GLU A 281 23.55 0.07 25.34
CA GLU A 281 23.86 1.50 25.11
C GLU A 281 24.00 2.00 23.65
N SER A 282 23.38 1.38 22.64
CA SER A 282 23.42 1.95 21.28
C SER A 282 22.33 3.02 21.06
N THR A 283 22.75 4.23 20.74
CA THR A 283 21.90 5.28 20.14
C THR A 283 21.16 4.71 18.92
N ILE A 284 19.84 4.91 18.85
CA ILE A 284 19.01 4.41 17.75
C ILE A 284 19.53 4.98 16.41
N ASP A 285 19.98 4.10 15.52
CA ASP A 285 20.32 4.46 14.14
C ASP A 285 19.03 4.75 13.36
N VAL A 286 18.76 6.04 13.13
CA VAL A 286 17.56 6.53 12.45
C VAL A 286 17.54 6.11 10.98
N GLU A 287 18.69 6.08 10.31
CA GLU A 287 18.77 5.71 8.89
C GLU A 287 18.41 4.24 8.70
N ARG A 288 18.90 3.38 9.59
CA ARG A 288 18.56 1.96 9.59
C ARG A 288 17.10 1.71 9.95
N LEU A 289 16.55 2.46 10.91
CA LEU A 289 15.13 2.38 11.27
C LEU A 289 14.22 2.73 10.08
N ASP A 290 14.59 3.71 9.26
CA ASP A 290 13.84 4.07 8.06
C ASP A 290 13.79 2.93 7.04
N VAL A 291 14.92 2.26 6.82
CA VAL A 291 15.01 1.08 5.94
C VAL A 291 14.12 -0.05 6.44
N ASP A 292 14.09 -0.31 7.74
CA ASP A 292 13.26 -1.35 8.34
C ASP A 292 11.77 -1.03 8.23
N ILE A 293 11.36 0.21 8.52
CA ILE A 293 9.97 0.67 8.37
C ILE A 293 9.52 0.54 6.91
N LEU A 294 10.35 0.97 5.96
CA LEU A 294 10.04 0.86 4.53
C LEU A 294 9.94 -0.60 4.07
N THR A 295 10.83 -1.47 4.56
CA THR A 295 10.83 -2.89 4.21
C THR A 295 9.59 -3.59 4.77
N ALA A 296 9.24 -3.33 6.04
CA ALA A 296 8.03 -3.83 6.66
C ALA A 296 6.77 -3.38 5.91
N HIS A 297 6.69 -2.09 5.56
CA HIS A 297 5.58 -1.57 4.76
C HIS A 297 5.46 -2.27 3.40
N ARG A 298 6.58 -2.45 2.69
CA ARG A 298 6.59 -3.14 1.39
C ARG A 298 6.19 -4.62 1.51
N LEU A 299 6.56 -5.30 2.59
CA LEU A 299 6.14 -6.68 2.85
C LEU A 299 4.64 -6.79 3.11
N VAL A 300 4.07 -5.89 3.92
CA VAL A 300 2.62 -5.84 4.17
C VAL A 300 1.86 -5.55 2.88
N LEU A 301 2.33 -4.59 2.10
CA LEU A 301 1.76 -4.26 0.78
C LEU A 301 1.86 -5.44 -0.19
N ALA A 302 3.00 -6.13 -0.22
CA ALA A 302 3.21 -7.30 -1.05
C ALA A 302 2.29 -8.46 -0.67
N LEU A 303 2.14 -8.75 0.61
CA LEU A 303 1.23 -9.78 1.11
C LEU A 303 -0.23 -9.44 0.75
N HIS A 304 -0.61 -8.17 0.85
CA HIS A 304 -1.92 -7.71 0.41
C HIS A 304 -2.11 -7.99 -1.08
N LEU A 305 -1.21 -7.53 -1.93
CA LEU A 305 -1.29 -7.72 -3.38
C LEU A 305 -1.28 -9.21 -3.77
N ALA A 306 -0.48 -10.04 -3.10
CA ALA A 306 -0.46 -11.50 -3.31
C ALA A 306 -1.84 -12.10 -3.02
N GLY A 307 -2.44 -11.74 -1.88
CA GLY A 307 -3.79 -12.18 -1.54
C GLY A 307 -4.84 -11.68 -2.52
N SER A 308 -4.69 -10.47 -3.07
CA SER A 308 -5.57 -9.93 -4.10
C SER A 308 -5.51 -10.72 -5.40
N LEU A 309 -4.29 -11.11 -5.84
CA LEU A 309 -4.09 -11.97 -7.01
C LEU A 309 -4.72 -13.36 -6.81
N LEU A 310 -4.52 -13.96 -5.63
CA LEU A 310 -5.14 -15.24 -5.28
C LEU A 310 -6.66 -15.15 -5.26
N LEU A 311 -7.22 -14.06 -4.73
CA LEU A 311 -8.66 -13.84 -4.65
C LEU A 311 -9.27 -13.73 -6.06
N LEU A 312 -8.64 -12.96 -6.96
CA LEU A 312 -9.03 -12.87 -8.38
C LEU A 312 -9.01 -14.23 -9.07
N ALA A 313 -7.97 -15.03 -8.82
CA ALA A 313 -7.84 -16.36 -9.40
C ALA A 313 -8.89 -17.35 -8.88
N LEU A 314 -9.43 -17.13 -7.67
CA LEU A 314 -10.41 -18.00 -7.03
C LEU A 314 -11.85 -17.77 -7.52
N VAL A 315 -12.16 -16.55 -8.01
CA VAL A 315 -13.49 -16.16 -8.52
C VAL A 315 -14.12 -17.15 -9.50
N PRO A 316 -13.48 -17.57 -10.62
CA PRO A 316 -14.09 -18.48 -11.58
C PRO A 316 -14.54 -19.81 -10.94
N TYR A 317 -13.74 -20.32 -10.01
CA TYR A 317 -14.02 -21.58 -9.32
C TYR A 317 -15.15 -21.44 -8.32
N ALA A 318 -15.17 -20.33 -7.56
CA ALA A 318 -16.22 -20.08 -6.58
C ALA A 318 -17.60 -19.90 -7.25
N VAL A 319 -17.67 -19.19 -8.39
CA VAL A 319 -18.93 -19.05 -9.14
C VAL A 319 -19.41 -20.41 -9.66
N GLY A 320 -18.48 -21.26 -10.12
CA GLY A 320 -18.79 -22.65 -10.50
C GLY A 320 -19.31 -23.49 -9.33
N GLY A 321 -18.73 -23.34 -8.14
CA GLY A 321 -19.08 -24.08 -6.92
C GLY A 321 -20.38 -23.65 -6.23
N GLY A 322 -21.06 -22.61 -6.69
CA GLY A 322 -22.38 -22.22 -6.16
C GLY A 322 -22.36 -21.05 -5.18
N ALA A 323 -23.50 -20.80 -4.52
CA ALA A 323 -23.72 -19.58 -3.76
C ALA A 323 -22.85 -19.48 -2.48
N LEU A 324 -22.52 -20.62 -1.86
CA LEU A 324 -21.73 -20.66 -0.63
C LEU A 324 -20.26 -20.25 -0.83
N PRO A 325 -19.51 -20.79 -1.82
CA PRO A 325 -18.17 -20.29 -2.15
C PRO A 325 -18.15 -18.80 -2.53
N VAL A 326 -19.16 -18.32 -3.26
CA VAL A 326 -19.31 -16.89 -3.57
C VAL A 326 -19.54 -16.07 -2.30
N GLY A 327 -20.38 -16.55 -1.37
CA GLY A 327 -20.58 -15.92 -0.07
C GLY A 327 -19.29 -15.83 0.75
N ALA A 328 -18.49 -16.91 0.79
CA ALA A 328 -17.19 -16.92 1.45
C ALA A 328 -16.21 -15.92 0.83
N LEU A 329 -16.17 -15.81 -0.51
CA LEU A 329 -15.38 -14.80 -1.21
C LEU A 329 -15.82 -13.37 -0.88
N LEU A 330 -17.12 -13.11 -0.78
CA LEU A 330 -17.65 -11.79 -0.42
C LEU A 330 -17.28 -11.41 1.01
N VAL A 331 -17.43 -12.34 1.97
CA VAL A 331 -17.00 -12.12 3.37
C VAL A 331 -15.51 -11.85 3.45
N LEU A 332 -14.69 -12.64 2.75
CA LEU A 332 -13.25 -12.46 2.68
C LEU A 332 -12.87 -11.08 2.09
N GLY A 333 -13.51 -10.69 0.99
CA GLY A 333 -13.33 -9.37 0.37
C GLY A 333 -13.74 -8.23 1.30
N ALA A 334 -14.86 -8.38 2.02
CA ALA A 334 -15.36 -7.40 2.97
C ALA A 334 -14.43 -7.22 4.18
N VAL A 335 -13.90 -8.32 4.76
CA VAL A 335 -12.88 -8.25 5.81
C VAL A 335 -11.66 -7.47 5.34
N ARG A 336 -11.16 -7.76 4.13
CA ARG A 336 -9.98 -7.07 3.58
C ARG A 336 -10.25 -5.58 3.32
N LEU A 337 -11.45 -5.22 2.87
CA LEU A 337 -11.87 -3.83 2.67
C LEU A 337 -11.98 -3.06 4.00
N LEU A 338 -12.64 -3.63 5.01
CA LEU A 338 -12.78 -2.98 6.32
C LEU A 338 -11.43 -2.74 6.98
N ARG A 339 -10.49 -3.67 6.82
CA ARG A 339 -9.11 -3.52 7.30
C ARG A 339 -8.36 -2.34 6.68
N LEU A 340 -8.77 -1.84 5.52
CA LEU A 340 -8.17 -0.63 4.92
C LEU A 340 -8.38 0.60 5.80
N ARG A 341 -9.40 0.61 6.68
CA ARG A 341 -9.66 1.71 7.61
C ARG A 341 -8.55 1.89 8.64
N HIS A 342 -7.82 0.82 8.96
CA HIS A 342 -6.66 0.87 9.86
C HIS A 342 -5.37 1.25 9.13
N GLN A 343 -5.39 1.35 7.79
CA GLN A 343 -4.22 1.65 6.98
C GLN A 343 -4.09 3.16 6.77
N ARG A 344 -2.93 3.72 7.14
CA ARG A 344 -2.65 5.15 6.94
C ARG A 344 -2.06 5.46 5.57
N THR A 345 -1.35 4.51 4.97
CA THR A 345 -0.60 4.77 3.75
C THR A 345 -1.52 4.73 2.53
N ALA A 346 -1.47 5.80 1.74
CA ALA A 346 -2.23 5.95 0.50
C ALA A 346 -2.06 4.77 -0.47
N ALA A 347 -0.85 4.21 -0.57
CA ALA A 347 -0.56 3.08 -1.45
C ALA A 347 -1.35 1.83 -1.07
N MET A 348 -1.47 1.54 0.23
CA MET A 348 -2.20 0.38 0.75
C MET A 348 -3.71 0.54 0.52
N VAL A 349 -4.25 1.73 0.81
CA VAL A 349 -5.66 2.04 0.57
C VAL A 349 -5.99 1.99 -0.93
N ALA A 350 -5.16 2.58 -1.78
CA ALA A 350 -5.33 2.54 -3.23
C ALA A 350 -5.28 1.10 -3.76
N ALA A 351 -4.29 0.31 -3.35
CA ALA A 351 -4.15 -1.09 -3.74
C ALA A 351 -5.36 -1.92 -3.31
N GLY A 352 -5.85 -1.70 -2.08
CA GLY A 352 -7.02 -2.40 -1.56
C GLY A 352 -8.32 -2.04 -2.27
N LEU A 353 -8.55 -0.74 -2.52
CA LEU A 353 -9.72 -0.30 -3.28
C LEU A 353 -9.69 -0.79 -4.72
N ALA A 354 -8.53 -0.69 -5.39
CA ALA A 354 -8.34 -1.21 -6.74
C ALA A 354 -8.57 -2.72 -6.80
N SER A 355 -8.03 -3.47 -5.82
CA SER A 355 -8.24 -4.92 -5.70
C SER A 355 -9.73 -5.26 -5.52
N ALA A 356 -10.45 -4.52 -4.68
CA ALA A 356 -11.85 -4.78 -4.42
C ALA A 356 -12.72 -4.49 -5.66
N LEU A 357 -12.47 -3.39 -6.35
CA LEU A 357 -13.14 -3.04 -7.60
C LEU A 357 -12.88 -4.09 -8.68
N LEU A 358 -11.61 -4.47 -8.87
CA LEU A 358 -11.22 -5.46 -9.87
C LEU A 358 -11.83 -6.83 -9.56
N THR A 359 -11.82 -7.26 -8.29
CA THR A 359 -12.46 -8.50 -7.86
C THR A 359 -13.97 -8.48 -8.09
N SER A 360 -14.63 -7.39 -7.72
CA SER A 360 -16.09 -7.27 -7.87
C SER A 360 -16.49 -7.29 -9.34
N ALA A 361 -15.78 -6.55 -10.20
CA ALA A 361 -15.99 -6.58 -11.63
C ALA A 361 -15.76 -7.98 -12.23
N TRP A 362 -14.68 -8.65 -11.80
CA TRP A 362 -14.35 -10.01 -12.24
C TRP A 362 -15.40 -11.04 -11.80
N LEU A 363 -15.92 -10.90 -10.58
CA LEU A 363 -17.02 -11.71 -10.05
C LEU A 363 -18.31 -11.51 -10.85
N VAL A 364 -18.71 -10.26 -11.08
CA VAL A 364 -19.91 -9.94 -11.89
C VAL A 364 -19.77 -10.52 -13.29
N LEU A 365 -18.62 -10.36 -13.93
CA LEU A 365 -18.36 -10.93 -15.25
C LEU A 365 -18.51 -12.47 -15.24
N HIS A 366 -17.94 -13.15 -14.25
CA HIS A 366 -18.06 -14.61 -14.15
C HIS A 366 -19.48 -15.07 -13.84
N VAL A 367 -20.23 -14.33 -13.03
CA VAL A 367 -21.66 -14.64 -12.80
C VAL A 367 -22.45 -14.48 -14.10
N VAL A 368 -22.25 -13.39 -14.85
CA VAL A 368 -22.94 -13.18 -16.14
C VAL A 368 -22.62 -14.30 -17.13
N LEU A 369 -21.37 -14.75 -17.19
CA LEU A 369 -20.93 -15.78 -18.14
C LEU A 369 -21.34 -17.20 -17.72
N ALA A 370 -21.29 -17.53 -16.42
CA ALA A 370 -21.47 -18.90 -15.95
C ALA A 370 -22.83 -19.18 -15.28
N ARG A 371 -23.52 -18.14 -14.79
CA ARG A 371 -24.75 -18.21 -13.99
C ARG A 371 -25.74 -17.09 -14.38
N PRO A 372 -26.27 -17.11 -15.62
CA PRO A 372 -27.17 -16.06 -16.10
C PRO A 372 -28.45 -15.95 -15.25
N ASP A 373 -28.85 -17.03 -14.58
CA ASP A 373 -29.95 -17.10 -13.62
C ASP A 373 -29.76 -16.18 -12.40
N TRP A 374 -28.52 -15.86 -12.04
CA TRP A 374 -28.22 -15.01 -10.87
C TRP A 374 -28.10 -13.53 -11.21
N VAL A 375 -28.04 -13.17 -12.49
CA VAL A 375 -27.84 -11.79 -12.95
C VAL A 375 -28.85 -10.80 -12.35
N PRO A 376 -30.16 -11.10 -12.28
CA PRO A 376 -31.13 -10.18 -11.66
C PRO A 376 -30.80 -9.87 -10.20
N TRP A 377 -30.40 -10.88 -9.43
CA TRP A 377 -30.04 -10.74 -8.02
C TRP A 377 -28.74 -9.95 -7.84
N VAL A 378 -27.72 -10.24 -8.65
CA VAL A 378 -26.45 -9.51 -8.60
C VAL A 378 -26.64 -8.03 -8.96
N LEU A 379 -27.44 -7.74 -9.99
CA LEU A 379 -27.78 -6.36 -10.35
C LEU A 379 -28.55 -5.64 -9.25
N ALA A 380 -29.54 -6.30 -8.63
CA ALA A 380 -30.29 -5.73 -7.51
C ALA A 380 -29.38 -5.40 -6.31
N VAL A 381 -28.47 -6.32 -5.95
CA VAL A 381 -27.50 -6.11 -4.86
C VAL A 381 -26.50 -5.00 -5.21
N ALA A 382 -25.96 -4.99 -6.42
CA ALA A 382 -25.02 -3.97 -6.88
C ALA A 382 -25.65 -2.58 -6.93
N LEU A 383 -26.88 -2.47 -7.42
CA LEU A 383 -27.64 -1.22 -7.45
C LEU A 383 -27.97 -0.74 -6.03
N GLY A 384 -28.41 -1.64 -5.15
CA GLY A 384 -28.66 -1.34 -3.74
C GLY A 384 -27.41 -0.82 -3.03
N ALA A 385 -26.25 -1.47 -3.25
CA ALA A 385 -24.98 -1.02 -2.72
C ALA A 385 -24.56 0.34 -3.28
N ALA A 386 -24.71 0.57 -4.59
CA ALA A 386 -24.41 1.86 -5.21
C ALA A 386 -25.28 2.99 -4.65
N VAL A 387 -26.60 2.76 -4.51
CA VAL A 387 -27.54 3.71 -3.90
C VAL A 387 -27.16 3.97 -2.44
N ALA A 388 -26.84 2.94 -1.66
CA ALA A 388 -26.41 3.09 -0.27
C ALA A 388 -25.13 3.92 -0.14
N VAL A 389 -24.15 3.70 -1.03
CA VAL A 389 -22.91 4.50 -1.08
C VAL A 389 -23.22 5.95 -1.46
N CYS A 390 -24.03 6.20 -2.49
CA CYS A 390 -24.45 7.54 -2.88
C CYS A 390 -25.22 8.27 -1.77
N LEU A 391 -26.10 7.57 -1.07
CA LEU A 391 -26.84 8.10 0.07
C LEU A 391 -25.88 8.41 1.22
N ALA A 392 -24.97 7.50 1.55
CA ALA A 392 -23.97 7.72 2.59
C ALA A 392 -23.05 8.90 2.27
N THR A 393 -22.60 9.05 1.02
CA THR A 393 -21.77 10.20 0.62
C THR A 393 -22.55 11.51 0.60
N ALA A 394 -23.80 11.51 0.12
CA ALA A 394 -24.68 12.68 0.14
C ALA A 394 -24.99 13.14 1.58
N LEU A 395 -25.28 12.19 2.48
CA LEU A 395 -25.56 12.46 3.90
C LEU A 395 -24.31 12.90 4.68
N THR A 396 -23.11 12.52 4.25
CA THR A 396 -21.83 12.88 4.93
C THR A 396 -21.11 14.10 4.35
N GLY A 397 -21.64 14.69 3.27
CA GLY A 397 -21.07 15.84 2.56
C GLY A 397 -20.97 17.17 3.35
N GLY A 398 -21.53 17.26 4.56
CA GLY A 398 -21.45 18.45 5.42
C GLY A 398 -20.19 18.48 6.29
N ALA A 399 -19.31 19.48 6.10
CA ALA A 399 -17.97 19.47 6.68
C ALA A 399 -17.78 19.91 8.14
N ARG A 400 -18.85 20.24 8.86
CA ARG A 400 -18.72 21.00 10.12
C ARG A 400 -19.24 20.34 11.40
N GLU A 401 -19.99 19.25 11.35
CA GLU A 401 -20.61 18.64 12.55
C GLU A 401 -19.90 17.35 13.05
N ARG A 402 -18.64 17.17 12.69
CA ARG A 402 -17.98 15.84 12.59
C ARG A 402 -17.28 15.28 13.83
N ALA A 403 -17.41 15.84 15.02
CA ALA A 403 -16.81 15.20 16.21
C ALA A 403 -17.65 14.03 16.75
N GLY A 404 -18.99 14.13 16.71
CA GLY A 404 -19.90 13.11 17.28
C GLY A 404 -20.31 12.00 16.31
N ALA A 405 -20.63 12.33 15.06
CA ALA A 405 -21.05 11.34 14.07
C ALA A 405 -19.93 10.36 13.68
N GLY A 406 -18.67 10.81 13.71
CA GLY A 406 -17.51 9.97 13.40
C GLY A 406 -17.32 8.78 14.35
N ALA A 407 -17.71 8.92 15.62
CA ALA A 407 -17.55 7.87 16.62
C ALA A 407 -18.51 6.68 16.38
N TRP A 408 -19.77 6.96 16.03
CA TRP A 408 -20.74 5.91 15.74
C TRP A 408 -20.39 5.13 14.46
N TRP A 409 -20.01 5.83 13.38
CA TRP A 409 -19.54 5.17 12.15
C TRP A 409 -18.24 4.38 12.37
N GLY A 410 -17.36 4.86 13.26
CA GLY A 410 -16.20 4.13 13.74
C GLY A 410 -16.60 2.79 14.38
N TRP A 411 -17.44 2.86 15.40
CA TRP A 411 -17.93 1.70 16.15
C TRP A 411 -18.67 0.69 15.27
N CYS A 412 -19.57 1.13 14.39
CA CYS A 412 -20.28 0.24 13.47
C CYS A 412 -19.33 -0.53 12.56
N GLY A 413 -18.29 0.13 12.02
CA GLY A 413 -17.31 -0.58 11.20
C GLY A 413 -16.40 -1.51 12.02
N ASP A 414 -16.12 -1.19 13.29
CA ASP A 414 -15.32 -2.09 14.16
C ASP A 414 -16.14 -3.35 14.49
N ALA A 415 -17.42 -3.17 14.81
CA ALA A 415 -18.36 -4.26 15.02
C ALA A 415 -18.52 -5.12 13.76
N ALA A 416 -18.69 -4.50 12.59
CA ALA A 416 -18.79 -5.21 11.32
C ALA A 416 -17.52 -6.01 11.00
N GLU A 417 -16.33 -5.43 11.24
CA GLU A 417 -15.07 -6.13 11.05
C GLU A 417 -14.96 -7.35 11.97
N MET A 418 -15.26 -7.20 13.27
CA MET A 418 -15.22 -8.29 14.24
C MET A 418 -16.19 -9.41 13.88
N VAL A 419 -17.44 -9.08 13.52
CA VAL A 419 -18.43 -10.06 13.09
C VAL A 419 -17.96 -10.81 11.85
N LEU A 420 -17.47 -10.10 10.83
CA LEU A 420 -17.00 -10.73 9.60
C LEU A 420 -15.75 -11.61 9.80
N VAL A 421 -14.85 -11.22 10.70
CA VAL A 421 -13.68 -12.04 11.07
C VAL A 421 -14.11 -13.35 11.72
N VAL A 422 -15.13 -13.33 12.57
CA VAL A 422 -15.71 -14.54 13.20
C VAL A 422 -16.50 -15.38 12.19
N VAL A 423 -17.23 -14.74 11.28
CA VAL A 423 -18.04 -15.40 10.25
C VAL A 423 -17.18 -16.01 9.15
N LEU A 424 -15.97 -15.50 8.90
CA LEU A 424 -15.07 -16.00 7.87
C LEU A 424 -14.81 -17.52 7.97
N PRO A 425 -14.30 -18.09 9.09
CA PRO A 425 -14.10 -19.53 9.21
C PRO A 425 -15.41 -20.33 9.08
N LEU A 426 -16.54 -19.78 9.54
CA LEU A 426 -17.86 -20.43 9.41
C LEU A 426 -18.31 -20.50 7.94
N THR A 427 -18.13 -19.44 7.16
CA THR A 427 -18.48 -19.42 5.74
C THR A 427 -17.55 -20.30 4.91
N VAL A 428 -16.26 -20.33 5.23
CA VAL A 428 -15.29 -21.25 4.60
C VAL A 428 -15.67 -22.69 4.90
N THR A 429 -15.90 -23.04 6.16
CA THR A 429 -16.30 -24.41 6.53
C THR A 429 -17.62 -24.82 5.90
N ALA A 430 -18.62 -23.93 5.87
CA ALA A 430 -19.90 -24.19 5.21
C ALA A 430 -19.73 -24.41 3.70
N ALA A 431 -18.91 -23.61 3.02
CA ALA A 431 -18.60 -23.78 1.60
C ALA A 431 -17.91 -25.11 1.30
N LEU A 432 -17.02 -25.58 2.20
CA LEU A 432 -16.31 -26.86 2.04
C LEU A 432 -17.18 -28.08 2.38
N TRP A 433 -18.12 -27.95 3.31
CA TRP A 433 -18.96 -29.06 3.79
C TRP A 433 -20.16 -29.34 2.88
N TRP A 434 -20.72 -28.31 2.26
CA TRP A 434 -21.95 -28.42 1.46
C TRP A 434 -21.82 -29.44 0.32
N ASP A 435 -20.70 -29.41 -0.40
CA ASP A 435 -20.45 -30.30 -1.55
C ASP A 435 -20.32 -31.78 -1.16
N ARG A 436 -20.00 -32.09 0.11
CA ARG A 436 -19.72 -33.47 0.55
C ARG A 436 -20.96 -34.24 1.02
N TRP A 437 -22.05 -33.56 1.36
CA TRP A 437 -23.23 -34.20 1.97
C TRP A 437 -24.48 -34.18 1.10
N PHE A 438 -24.63 -33.22 0.19
CA PHE A 438 -25.86 -33.04 -0.60
C PHE A 438 -25.75 -33.53 -2.06
N THR A 439 -24.69 -34.26 -2.40
CA THR A 439 -24.43 -34.81 -3.74
C THR A 439 -24.68 -36.33 -3.86
N TRP A 440 -25.43 -36.93 -2.92
CA TRP A 440 -25.85 -38.34 -2.95
C TRP A 440 -27.14 -38.57 -3.72
#